data_AF-A0A2E6VK65-F1
#
_entry.id   AF-A0A2E6VK65-F1
#
_cell.length_a   1.000
_cell.length_b   1.000
_cell.length_c   1.000
_cell.angle_alpha   90.00
_cell.angle_beta   90.00
_cell.angle_gamma   90.00
#
_symmetry.space_group_name_H-M   'P 1'
#
loop_
_entity.id
_entity.type
_entity.pdbx_description
1 polymer ?
#
loop_
_entity_poly.entity_id
_entity_poly.type
_entity_poly.pdbx_seq_one_letter_code
_entity_poly.pdbx_strand_id
1 'polypeptide(L)' 'VRIDHLTPVSSGAKISAHAILEQVDGRRLTFSATVETEKEKLLVANAIITRVIVDTQEFLKTVKS' A
#
# COMPACT_ATOMS: atom_id res chain seq x y z
N VAL A 1 -6.00 6.00 -1.80
CA VAL A 1 -4.83 5.69 -0.95
C VAL A 1 -4.42 6.95 -0.21
N ARG A 2 -3.97 6.83 1.04
CA ARG A 2 -3.35 7.94 1.80
C ARG A 2 -1.98 7.46 2.28
N ILE A 3 -0.96 8.27 2.09
CA ILE A 3 0.43 7.95 2.47
C ILE A 3 1.00 9.19 3.15
N ASP A 4 1.52 9.00 4.36
CA ASP A 4 2.28 10.00 5.09
C ASP A 4 3.76 9.63 4.98
N HIS A 5 4.49 10.37 4.16
CA HIS A 5 5.93 10.18 3.97
C HIS A 5 6.68 11.01 4.99
N LEU A 6 7.33 10.35 5.95
CA LEU A 6 7.89 10.98 7.15
C LEU A 6 9.39 11.23 7.03
N THR A 7 10.11 10.32 6.38
CA THR A 7 11.57 10.39 6.24
C THR A 7 11.98 10.13 4.79
N PRO A 8 12.78 11.00 4.16
CA PRO A 8 13.31 10.74 2.82
C PRO A 8 14.25 9.52 2.82
N VAL A 9 14.27 8.79 1.70
CA VAL A 9 15.13 7.61 1.51
C VAL A 9 15.96 7.80 0.25
N SER A 10 17.28 7.60 0.36
CA SER A 10 18.19 7.67 -0.77
C SER A 10 18.06 6.45 -1.69
N SER A 11 18.36 6.64 -2.98
CA SER A 11 18.40 5.53 -3.92
C SER A 11 19.40 4.46 -3.48
N GLY A 12 19.05 3.18 -3.67
CA GLY A 12 19.85 2.04 -3.26
C GLY A 12 19.72 1.64 -1.78
N ALA A 13 19.03 2.44 -0.95
CA ALA A 13 18.69 2.03 0.40
C ALA A 13 17.69 0.86 0.40
N LYS A 14 17.84 -0.04 1.36
CA LYS A 14 16.90 -1.15 1.57
C LYS A 14 15.86 -0.76 2.61
N ILE A 15 14.59 -1.00 2.26
CA ILE A 15 13.44 -0.76 3.13
C ILE A 15 12.62 -2.04 3.26
N SER A 16 11.99 -2.21 4.41
CA SER A 16 10.99 -3.24 4.66
C SER A 16 9.62 -2.58 4.75
N ALA A 17 8.65 -3.13 4.02
CA ALA A 17 7.27 -2.67 4.05
C ALA A 17 6.39 -3.80 4.59
N HIS A 18 5.57 -3.47 5.57
CA HIS A 18 4.58 -4.38 6.14
C HIS A 18 3.20 -3.81 5.89
N ALA A 19 2.26 -4.67 5.47
CA ALA A 19 0.87 -4.31 5.28
C ALA A 19 -0.01 -5.29 6.07
N ILE A 20 -1.00 -4.75 6.78
CA ILE A 20 -1.94 -5.51 7.60
C ILE A 20 -3.33 -5.26 7.02
N LEU A 21 -4.09 -6.33 6.77
CA LEU A 21 -5.49 -6.23 6.39
C LEU A 21 -6.32 -5.90 7.63
N GLU A 22 -6.80 -4.66 7.71
CA GLU A 22 -7.53 -4.16 8.87
C GLU A 22 -9.04 -4.43 8.76
N GLN A 23 -9.58 -4.37 7.54
CA GLN A 23 -11.02 -4.53 7.32
C GLN A 23 -11.34 -5.14 5.95
N VAL A 24 -12.35 -6.00 5.93
CA VAL A 24 -13.00 -6.50 4.72
C VAL A 24 -14.47 -6.11 4.76
N ASP A 25 -14.90 -5.31 3.78
CA ASP A 25 -16.29 -4.90 3.56
C ASP A 25 -16.71 -5.30 2.14
N GLY A 26 -17.27 -6.50 2.02
CA GLY A 26 -17.59 -7.12 0.73
C GLY A 26 -16.35 -7.19 -0.17
N ARG A 27 -16.35 -6.42 -1.26
CA ARG A 27 -15.21 -6.36 -2.21
C ARG A 27 -14.16 -5.32 -1.82
N ARG A 28 -14.38 -4.50 -0.80
CA ARG A 28 -13.43 -3.48 -0.32
C ARG A 28 -12.55 -4.05 0.79
N LEU A 29 -11.24 -3.91 0.62
CA LEU A 29 -10.23 -4.31 1.60
C LEU A 29 -9.47 -3.06 2.01
N THR A 30 -9.41 -2.78 3.30
CA THR A 30 -8.63 -1.68 3.85
C THR A 30 -7.41 -2.24 4.55
N PHE A 31 -6.24 -1.75 4.16
CA PHE A 31 -4.95 -2.12 4.73
C PHE A 31 -4.35 -0.92 5.44
N SER A 32 -3.73 -1.15 6.60
CA SER A 32 -2.68 -0.28 7.12
C SER A 32 -1.35 -0.78 6.58
N ALA A 33 -0.39 0.12 6.39
CA ALA A 33 0.96 -0.25 6.02
C ALA A 33 1.99 0.67 6.66
N THR A 34 3.14 0.11 7.00
CA THR A 34 4.30 0.80 7.55
C THR A 34 5.53 0.45 6.74
N VAL A 35 6.43 1.42 6.58
CA VAL A 35 7.70 1.24 5.87
C VAL A 35 8.83 1.71 6.78
N GLU A 36 9.87 0.89 6.92
CA GLU A 36 11.06 1.20 7.70
C GLU A 36 12.33 0.89 6.91
N THR A 37 13.42 1.62 7.19
CA THR A 37 14.75 1.22 6.70
C THR A 37 15.17 -0.10 7.35
N GLU A 38 15.84 -0.98 6.61
CA GLU A 38 16.21 -2.30 7.16
C GLU A 38 17.27 -2.21 8.26
N LYS A 39 18.27 -1.33 8.08
CA LYS A 39 19.45 -1.23 8.94
C LYS A 39 19.15 -0.51 10.26
N GLU A 40 18.55 0.67 10.15
CA GLU A 40 18.37 1.59 11.30
C GLU A 40 16.94 1.55 11.86
N LYS A 41 16.04 0.77 11.23
CA LYS A 41 14.63 0.68 11.62
C LYS A 41 13.92 2.05 11.68
N LEU A 42 14.46 3.02 10.93
CA LEU A 42 13.90 4.35 10.81
C LEU A 42 12.58 4.29 10.03
N LEU A 43 11.52 4.85 10.60
CA LEU A 43 10.21 4.93 9.97
C LEU A 43 10.26 5.87 8.76
N VAL A 44 9.91 5.34 7.60
CA VAL A 44 9.91 6.05 6.30
C VAL A 44 8.52 6.59 6.00
N ALA A 45 7.50 5.74 6.13
CA ALA A 45 6.14 6.11 5.81
C ALA A 45 5.11 5.25 6.53
N ASN A 46 3.93 5.83 6.72
CA ASN A 46 2.70 5.10 7.05
C ASN A 46 1.70 5.27 5.91
N ALA A 47 0.84 4.29 5.71
CA ALA A 47 -0.19 4.35 4.69
C ALA A 47 -1.49 3.66 5.11
N ILE A 48 -2.60 4.19 4.58
CA ILE A 48 -3.89 3.51 4.54
C ILE A 48 -4.26 3.28 3.08
N ILE A 49 -4.47 2.01 2.72
CA ILE A 49 -4.68 1.56 1.34
C ILE A 49 -6.01 0.82 1.25
N THR A 50 -6.96 1.37 0.51
CA THR A 50 -8.18 0.64 0.15
C THR A 50 -8.04 0.03 -1.24
N ARG A 51 -8.27 -1.28 -1.35
CA ARG A 51 -8.33 -2.04 -2.60
C ARG A 51 -9.74 -2.56 -2.80
N VAL A 52 -10.16 -2.66 -4.07
CA VAL A 52 -11.45 -3.27 -4.44
C VAL A 52 -11.18 -4.48 -5.31
N ILE A 53 -11.71 -5.64 -4.93
CA ILE A 53 -11.69 -6.84 -5.77
C ILE A 53 -12.64 -6.61 -6.95
N VAL A 54 -12.14 -6.86 -8.15
CA VAL A 54 -12.90 -6.75 -9.40
C VAL A 54 -12.78 -8.04 -10.19
N ASP A 55 -13.78 -8.34 -11.01
CA ASP A 55 -13.60 -9.30 -12.09
C ASP A 55 -12.69 -8.68 -13.15
N THR A 56 -11.57 -9.33 -13.45
CA THR A 56 -10.55 -8.78 -14.34
C THR A 56 -11.06 -8.62 -15.77
N GLN A 57 -11.86 -9.56 -16.29
CA GLN A 57 -12.31 -9.50 -17.68
C GLN A 57 -13.35 -8.40 -17.87
N GLU A 58 -14.32 -8.28 -16.97
CA GLU A 58 -15.30 -7.21 -16.98
C GLU A 58 -14.65 -5.83 -16.76
N PHE A 59 -13.68 -5.74 -15.84
CA PHE A 59 -12.95 -4.49 -15.61
C PHE A 59 -12.15 -4.05 -16.84
N LEU A 60 -11.51 -4.97 -17.57
CA LEU A 60 -10.74 -4.61 -18.77
C LEU A 60 -11.63 -4.12 -19.93
N LYS A 61 -12.90 -4.56 -20.00
CA LYS A 61 -13.85 -4.03 -20.99
C LYS A 61 -14.17 -2.55 -20.77
N THR A 62 -14.20 -2.08 -19.51
CA THR A 62 -14.56 -0.70 -19.19
C THR A 62 -13.40 0.29 -19.36
N VAL A 63 -12.15 -0.18 -19.34
CA VAL A 63 -10.95 0.67 -19.46
C VAL A 63 -10.49 0.83 -20.92
N LYS A 64 -10.84 -0.09 -21.82
CA LYS A 64 -10.44 -0.08 -23.24
C LYS A 64 -11.39 0.69 -24.16
N SER A 65 -12.30 1.50 -23.59
CA SER A 65 -13.26 2.33 -24.32
C SER A 65 -12.75 3.73 -24.58
#